data_AF-A0A9W5TS38-F1
#
_entry.id   AF-A0A9W5TS38-F1
#
_cell.length_a   1.000
_cell.length_b   1.000
_cell.length_c   1.000
_cell.angle_alpha   90.00
_cell.angle_beta   90.00
_cell.angle_gamma   90.00
#
_symmetry.space_group_name_H-M   'P 1'
#
loop_
_entity.id
_entity.type
_entity.pdbx_description
1 polymer ?
#
loop_
_entity_poly.entity_id
_entity_poly.type
_entity_poly.pdbx_seq_one_letter_code
_entity_poly.pdbx_strand_id
1 'polypeptide(L)'
;MRTDPWSDDPCPIARGMAVIGQRWSVLIIREALLGRSRFSEFREELGVASDVLSARLAELVAAGILETVDYREPGDRTRSAYQLTEAGRDLVVVLGAIGQWGYKHADRRRGTPYRFVDGAGEPVTAGFHRHDGAVVADAEVRLVRKPVRR
;
A
#
# COMPACT_ATOMS: atom_id res chain seq x y z
N MET A 1 -20.83 3.24 11.02
CA MET A 1 -19.40 2.93 10.77
C MET A 1 -19.00 1.88 11.79
N ARG A 2 -18.80 0.63 11.37
CA ARG A 2 -18.35 -0.43 12.28
C ARG A 2 -16.91 -0.09 12.64
N THR A 3 -16.66 0.37 13.86
CA THR A 3 -15.29 0.63 14.32
C THR A 3 -14.57 -0.71 14.33
N ASP A 4 -13.57 -0.83 13.48
CA ASP A 4 -12.70 -2.00 13.51
C ASP A 4 -12.02 -2.02 14.90
N PRO A 5 -12.11 -3.12 15.68
CA PRO A 5 -11.54 -3.17 17.03
C PRO A 5 -10.04 -2.85 17.06
N TRP A 6 -9.37 -2.95 15.92
CA TRP A 6 -7.94 -2.66 15.78
C TRP A 6 -7.63 -1.17 15.55
N SER A 7 -8.62 -0.31 15.28
CA SER A 7 -8.40 1.12 15.01
C SER A 7 -7.88 1.89 16.23
N ASP A 8 -8.25 1.46 17.44
CA ASP A 8 -7.81 2.06 18.71
C ASP A 8 -6.77 1.21 19.45
N ASP A 9 -6.22 0.17 18.80
CA ASP A 9 -5.23 -0.71 19.41
C ASP A 9 -3.93 0.07 19.70
N PRO A 10 -3.28 -0.09 20.86
CA PRO A 10 -2.00 0.57 21.15
C PRO A 10 -0.88 0.20 20.15
N CYS A 11 -0.98 -0.96 19.50
CA CYS A 11 -0.06 -1.44 18.50
C CYS A 11 -0.27 -0.72 17.15
N PRO A 12 0.72 0.05 16.65
CA PRO A 12 0.62 0.71 15.36
C PRO A 12 0.52 -0.27 14.18
N ILE A 13 1.07 -1.48 14.32
CA ILE A 13 0.95 -2.54 13.30
C ILE A 13 -0.51 -2.95 13.17
N ALA A 14 -1.22 -3.14 14.29
CA ALA A 14 -2.63 -3.49 14.28
C ALA A 14 -3.48 -2.38 13.64
N ARG A 15 -3.26 -1.12 14.02
CA ARG A 15 -3.95 0.02 13.41
C ARG A 15 -3.69 0.10 11.89
N GLY A 16 -2.45 -0.12 11.45
CA GLY A 16 -2.11 -0.19 10.03
C GLY A 16 -2.85 -1.32 9.32
N MET A 17 -2.90 -2.52 9.91
CA MET A 17 -3.60 -3.67 9.34
C MET A 17 -5.12 -3.48 9.26
N ALA A 18 -5.72 -2.68 10.13
CA ALA A 18 -7.14 -2.29 10.00
C ALA A 18 -7.41 -1.54 8.68
N VAL A 19 -6.41 -0.83 8.15
CA VAL A 19 -6.52 -0.06 6.90
C VAL A 19 -6.14 -0.91 5.68
N ILE A 20 -4.95 -1.53 5.71
CA ILE A 20 -4.37 -2.19 4.53
C ILE A 20 -4.43 -3.71 4.56
N GLY A 21 -4.88 -4.33 5.65
CA GLY A 21 -4.82 -5.79 5.86
C GLY A 21 -5.75 -6.62 4.96
N GLN A 22 -6.62 -5.96 4.20
CA GLN A 22 -7.53 -6.60 3.27
C GLN A 22 -6.81 -6.87 1.95
N ARG A 23 -6.91 -8.10 1.43
CA ARG A 23 -6.15 -8.58 0.25
C ARG A 23 -6.18 -7.60 -0.93
N TRP A 24 -7.37 -7.11 -1.28
CA TRP A 24 -7.55 -6.23 -2.43
C TRP A 24 -7.04 -4.81 -2.20
N SER A 25 -6.99 -4.33 -0.95
CA SER A 25 -6.48 -2.99 -0.63
C SER A 25 -5.02 -2.84 -1.06
N VAL A 26 -4.16 -3.81 -0.69
CA VAL A 26 -2.73 -3.80 -1.06
C VAL A 26 -2.55 -3.86 -2.59
N LEU A 27 -3.37 -4.63 -3.29
CA LEU A 27 -3.27 -4.74 -4.75
C LEU A 27 -3.75 -3.46 -5.46
N ILE A 28 -4.81 -2.80 -4.96
CA ILE A 28 -5.25 -1.50 -5.47
C ILE A 28 -4.15 -0.45 -5.25
N ILE A 29 -3.50 -0.44 -4.09
CA ILE A 29 -2.41 0.50 -3.80
C ILE A 29 -1.21 0.22 -4.73
N ARG A 30 -0.87 -1.05 -4.99
CA ARG A 30 0.16 -1.43 -5.98
C ARG A 30 -0.16 -0.83 -7.35
N GLU A 31 -1.40 -0.95 -7.80
CA GLU A 31 -1.83 -0.37 -9.08
C GLU A 31 -1.76 1.14 -9.09
N ALA A 32 -2.12 1.80 -7.99
CA ALA A 32 -2.03 3.24 -7.86
C ALA A 32 -0.57 3.73 -7.89
N LEU A 33 0.36 2.99 -7.28
CA LEU A 33 1.81 3.25 -7.39
C LEU A 33 2.34 3.08 -8.82
N LEU A 34 1.72 2.19 -9.61
CA LEU A 34 2.01 2.02 -11.04
C LEU A 34 1.34 3.10 -11.92
N GLY A 35 0.65 4.07 -11.32
CA GLY A 35 0.04 5.21 -12.01
C GLY A 35 -1.42 4.98 -12.47
N ARG A 36 -2.01 3.82 -12.16
CA ARG A 36 -3.44 3.58 -12.43
C ARG A 36 -4.28 4.44 -11.49
N SER A 37 -5.35 5.03 -12.01
CA SER A 37 -6.18 5.97 -11.24
C SER A 37 -7.68 5.82 -11.50
N ARG A 38 -8.07 5.11 -12.56
CA ARG A 38 -9.48 4.96 -12.94
C ARG A 38 -10.05 3.64 -12.45
N PHE A 39 -11.33 3.63 -12.08
CA PHE A 39 -12.04 2.41 -11.66
C PHE A 39 -11.90 1.28 -12.70
N SER A 40 -12.02 1.61 -13.99
CA SER A 40 -11.89 0.65 -15.09
C SER A 40 -10.49 0.03 -15.16
N GLU A 41 -9.44 0.81 -14.95
CA GLU A 41 -8.04 0.33 -14.96
C GLU A 41 -7.79 -0.65 -13.81
N PHE A 42 -8.26 -0.32 -12.60
CA PHE A 42 -8.16 -1.23 -11.46
C PHE A 42 -8.94 -2.53 -11.71
N ARG A 43 -10.15 -2.44 -12.27
CA ARG A 43 -10.99 -3.61 -12.54
C ARG A 43 -10.35 -4.52 -13.58
N GLU A 44 -9.84 -3.94 -14.67
CA GLU A 44 -9.19 -4.67 -15.76
C GLU A 44 -7.95 -5.41 -15.26
N GLU A 45 -7.08 -4.75 -14.50
CA GLU A 45 -5.84 -5.34 -14.03
C GLU A 45 -6.05 -6.39 -12.92
N LEU A 46 -6.96 -6.13 -11.99
CA LEU A 46 -7.13 -6.97 -10.80
C LEU A 46 -8.15 -8.10 -11.00
N GLY A 47 -9.04 -8.00 -11.99
CA GLY A 47 -10.11 -8.98 -12.24
C GLY A 47 -11.09 -9.14 -11.06
N VAL A 48 -11.12 -8.16 -10.15
CA VAL A 48 -11.97 -8.16 -8.96
C VAL A 48 -13.41 -7.78 -9.32
N ALA A 49 -14.38 -8.34 -8.61
CA ALA A 49 -15.79 -7.98 -8.77
C ALA A 49 -16.02 -6.49 -8.47
N SER A 50 -16.90 -5.84 -9.24
CA SER A 50 -17.10 -4.39 -9.19
C SER A 50 -17.56 -3.91 -7.81
N ASP A 51 -18.44 -4.65 -7.14
CA ASP A 51 -18.93 -4.36 -5.80
C ASP A 51 -17.80 -4.40 -4.75
N VAL A 52 -16.94 -5.42 -4.82
CA VAL A 52 -15.75 -5.53 -3.97
C VAL A 52 -14.79 -4.37 -4.22
N LEU A 53 -14.51 -4.05 -5.48
CA LEU A 53 -13.62 -2.94 -5.85
C LEU A 53 -14.16 -1.60 -5.35
N SER A 54 -15.45 -1.32 -5.58
CA SER A 54 -16.11 -0.11 -5.09
C SER A 54 -16.02 0.02 -3.58
N ALA A 55 -16.29 -1.07 -2.84
CA ALA A 55 -16.17 -1.08 -1.39
C ALA A 55 -14.73 -0.80 -0.92
N ARG A 56 -13.73 -1.43 -1.55
CA ARG A 56 -12.31 -1.20 -1.20
C ARG A 56 -11.85 0.21 -1.49
N LEU A 57 -12.19 0.77 -2.65
CA LEU A 57 -11.85 2.14 -3.02
C LEU A 57 -12.47 3.14 -2.04
N ALA A 58 -13.75 2.95 -1.69
CA ALA A 58 -14.42 3.79 -0.69
C ALA A 58 -13.73 3.73 0.68
N GLU A 59 -13.32 2.54 1.13
CA GLU A 59 -12.58 2.39 2.40
C GLU A 59 -11.20 3.03 2.36
N LEU A 60 -10.46 2.90 1.26
CA LEU A 60 -9.15 3.54 1.09
C LEU A 60 -9.27 5.07 1.03
N VAL A 61 -10.34 5.61 0.44
CA VAL A 61 -10.63 7.04 0.47
C VAL A 61 -11.00 7.49 1.89
N ALA A 62 -11.88 6.76 2.57
CA ALA A 62 -12.26 7.08 3.95
C ALA A 62 -11.06 7.02 4.93
N ALA A 63 -10.09 6.14 4.67
CA ALA A 63 -8.85 6.03 5.44
C ALA A 63 -7.79 7.07 5.05
N GLY A 64 -8.07 7.95 4.07
CA GLY A 64 -7.12 8.98 3.61
C GLY A 64 -5.90 8.41 2.88
N ILE A 65 -5.98 7.19 2.36
CA ILE A 65 -4.93 6.56 1.52
C ILE A 65 -5.07 6.99 0.07
N LEU A 66 -6.31 7.11 -0.39
CA LEU A 66 -6.67 7.65 -1.69
C LEU A 66 -7.51 8.92 -1.51
N GLU A 67 -7.49 9.77 -2.52
CA GLU A 67 -8.45 10.85 -2.66
C GLU A 67 -9.16 10.75 -4.01
N THR A 68 -10.41 11.20 -4.05
CA THR A 68 -11.18 11.29 -5.29
C THR A 68 -10.94 12.65 -5.93
N VAL A 69 -10.44 12.63 -7.15
CA VAL A 69 -10.21 13.85 -7.95
C VAL A 69 -11.09 13.82 -9.18
N ASP A 70 -11.66 14.96 -9.52
CA ASP A 70 -12.38 15.12 -10.77
C ASP A 70 -11.40 15.37 -11.91
N TYR A 71 -11.60 14.68 -13.02
CA TYR A 71 -10.89 14.95 -14.26
C TYR A 71 -11.88 15.06 -15.41
N ARG A 72 -11.48 15.84 -16.42
CA ARG A 72 -12.28 16.08 -17.61
C ARG A 72 -11.38 16.03 -18.82
N GLU A 73 -11.62 15.07 -19.70
CA GLU A 73 -11.01 15.13 -21.03
C GLU A 73 -11.76 16.17 -21.88
N PRO A 74 -11.07 16.89 -22.79
CA PRO A 74 -11.71 17.89 -23.62
C PRO A 74 -12.91 17.32 -24.39
N GLY A 75 -14.10 17.90 -24.17
CA GLY A 75 -15.35 17.46 -24.81
C GLY A 75 -16.18 16.44 -24.03
N ASP A 76 -15.65 15.88 -22.93
CA ASP A 76 -16.31 14.82 -22.17
C ASP A 76 -16.98 15.31 -20.86
N ARG A 77 -17.82 14.42 -20.29
CA ARG A 77 -18.38 14.59 -18.94
C ARG A 77 -17.27 14.45 -17.89
N THR A 78 -17.39 15.19 -16.78
CA THR A 78 -16.51 15.03 -15.61
C THR A 78 -16.57 13.58 -15.12
N ARG A 79 -15.39 12.99 -14.91
CA ARG A 79 -15.23 11.64 -14.37
C ARG A 79 -14.36 11.72 -13.12
N SER A 80 -14.54 10.78 -12.21
CA SER A 80 -13.74 10.69 -11.00
C SER A 80 -12.57 9.73 -11.19
N ALA A 81 -11.41 10.10 -10.67
CA ALA A 81 -10.21 9.28 -10.55
C ALA A 81 -9.78 9.19 -9.08
N TYR A 82 -8.94 8.23 -8.78
CA TYR A 82 -8.37 7.98 -7.46
C TYR A 82 -6.87 8.26 -7.50
N GLN A 83 -6.40 9.13 -6.62
CA GLN A 83 -4.97 9.43 -6.49
C GLN A 83 -4.47 9.07 -5.09
N LEU A 84 -3.22 8.64 -4.99
CA LEU A 84 -2.58 8.46 -3.69
C LEU A 84 -2.44 9.81 -3.00
N THR A 85 -2.77 9.83 -1.70
CA THR A 85 -2.41 10.93 -0.81
C THR A 85 -0.93 10.81 -0.41
N GLU A 86 -0.43 11.72 0.43
CA GLU A 86 0.89 11.56 1.06
C GLU A 86 0.97 10.25 1.85
N ALA A 87 0.00 9.99 2.73
CA ALA A 87 -0.07 8.74 3.50
C ALA A 87 -0.15 7.48 2.62
N GLY A 88 -0.82 7.57 1.46
CA GLY A 88 -0.85 6.47 0.50
C GLY A 88 0.49 6.22 -0.19
N ARG A 89 1.26 7.27 -0.51
CA ARG A 89 2.60 7.14 -1.10
C ARG A 89 3.60 6.52 -0.12
N ASP A 90 3.48 6.83 1.17
CA ASP A 90 4.35 6.26 2.22
C ASP A 90 4.25 4.73 2.32
N LEU A 91 3.17 4.13 1.84
CA LEU A 91 2.99 2.67 1.81
C LEU A 91 3.94 1.96 0.82
N VAL A 92 4.68 2.68 -0.02
CA VAL A 92 5.66 2.11 -0.96
C VAL A 92 6.67 1.19 -0.25
N VAL A 93 7.14 1.57 0.94
CA VAL A 93 8.10 0.75 1.71
C VAL A 93 7.46 -0.52 2.25
N VAL A 94 6.19 -0.45 2.65
CA VAL A 94 5.42 -1.59 3.16
C VAL A 94 5.19 -2.61 2.04
N LEU A 95 4.76 -2.15 0.86
CA LEU A 95 4.58 -3.00 -0.32
C LEU A 95 5.93 -3.59 -0.79
N GLY A 96 7.01 -2.82 -0.69
CA GLY A 96 8.37 -3.30 -0.92
C GLY A 96 8.73 -4.49 -0.02
N ALA A 97 8.51 -4.37 1.28
CA ALA A 97 8.79 -5.43 2.25
C ALA A 97 7.91 -6.68 2.02
N ILE A 98 6.61 -6.51 1.75
CA ILE A 98 5.70 -7.62 1.42
C ILE A 98 6.16 -8.33 0.14
N GLY A 99 6.50 -7.57 -0.90
CA GLY A 99 6.95 -8.09 -2.18
C GLY A 99 8.24 -8.90 -2.07
N GLN A 100 9.21 -8.43 -1.29
CA GLN A 100 10.46 -9.15 -1.03
C GLN A 100 10.25 -10.45 -0.28
N TRP A 101 9.43 -10.42 0.78
CA TRP A 101 9.09 -11.63 1.53
C TRP A 101 8.38 -12.63 0.61
N GLY A 102 7.42 -12.15 -0.19
CA GLY A 102 6.70 -12.96 -1.18
C GLY A 102 7.65 -13.58 -2.20
N TYR A 103 8.56 -12.81 -2.79
CA TYR A 103 9.55 -13.33 -3.75
C TYR A 103 10.45 -14.42 -3.15
N LYS A 104 10.86 -14.25 -1.89
CA LYS A 104 11.74 -15.21 -1.19
C LYS A 104 11.00 -16.48 -0.76
N HIS A 105 9.74 -16.38 -0.37
CA HIS A 105 9.04 -17.46 0.35
C HIS A 105 7.78 -18.00 -0.33
N ALA A 106 7.11 -17.21 -1.16
CA ALA A 106 5.86 -17.57 -1.83
C ALA A 106 6.11 -17.91 -3.31
N ASP A 107 5.99 -19.19 -3.67
CA ASP A 107 6.09 -19.75 -5.03
C ASP A 107 7.29 -19.28 -5.87
N ARG A 108 8.47 -19.86 -5.59
CA ARG A 108 9.74 -19.58 -6.28
C ARG A 108 9.76 -19.94 -7.77
N ARG A 109 8.72 -20.62 -8.29
CA ARG A 109 8.66 -21.04 -9.70
C ARG A 109 8.17 -19.92 -10.62
N ARG A 110 7.58 -18.87 -10.06
CA ARG A 110 7.12 -17.70 -10.80
C ARG A 110 8.13 -16.57 -10.61
N GLY A 111 8.63 -16.03 -11.73
CA GLY A 111 9.30 -14.73 -11.70
C GLY A 111 8.33 -13.63 -11.27
N THR A 112 8.87 -12.50 -10.81
CA THR A 112 8.07 -11.30 -10.56
C THR A 112 8.27 -10.30 -11.71
N PRO A 113 7.19 -9.78 -12.32
CA PRO A 113 7.29 -8.66 -13.25
C PRO A 113 7.47 -7.31 -12.52
N TYR A 114 7.38 -7.30 -11.19
CA TYR A 114 7.45 -6.09 -10.37
C TYR A 114 8.81 -5.99 -9.65
N ARG A 115 9.40 -4.79 -9.68
CA ARG A 115 10.58 -4.40 -8.91
C ARG A 115 10.44 -2.94 -8.48
N PHE A 116 10.98 -2.62 -7.31
CA PHE A 116 11.11 -1.23 -6.87
C PHE A 116 12.45 -0.69 -7.38
N VAL A 117 12.45 0.55 -7.86
CA VAL A 117 13.65 1.22 -8.37
C VAL A 117 13.78 2.62 -7.80
N ASP A 118 15.00 3.15 -7.75
CA ASP A 118 15.26 4.55 -7.43
C ASP A 118 15.02 5.48 -8.65
N GLY A 119 15.34 6.77 -8.51
CA GLY A 119 15.20 7.75 -9.58
C GLY A 119 16.12 7.52 -10.80
N ALA A 120 17.16 6.69 -10.67
CA ALA A 120 18.04 6.28 -11.76
C ALA A 120 17.57 4.97 -12.43
N GLY A 121 16.55 4.30 -11.88
CA GLY A 121 16.06 3.02 -12.37
C GLY A 121 16.78 1.80 -11.77
N GLU A 122 17.70 2.02 -10.82
CA GLU A 122 18.43 0.94 -10.17
C GLU A 122 17.52 0.22 -9.15
N PRO A 123 17.57 -1.12 -9.07
CA PRO A 123 16.70 -1.85 -8.18
C PRO A 123 17.02 -1.57 -6.71
N VAL A 124 15.98 -1.31 -5.92
CA VAL A 124 16.11 -1.03 -4.48
C VAL A 124 15.36 -2.05 -3.63
N THR A 125 15.76 -2.13 -2.37
CA THR A 125 15.13 -3.00 -1.37
C THR A 125 14.72 -2.21 -0.12
N ALA A 126 13.54 -2.50 0.42
CA ALA A 126 13.17 -2.11 1.79
C ALA A 126 14.11 -2.77 2.81
N GLY A 127 14.47 -2.04 3.86
CA GLY A 127 15.34 -2.49 4.95
C GLY A 127 15.25 -1.54 6.15
N PHE A 128 15.92 -1.90 7.25
CA PHE A 128 16.00 -1.07 8.44
C PHE A 128 17.17 -0.09 8.38
N HIS A 129 16.92 1.14 8.81
CA HIS A 129 17.93 2.18 8.90
C HIS A 129 17.94 2.78 10.31
N ARG A 130 19.14 3.10 10.79
CA ARG A 130 19.33 3.90 12.00
C ARG A 130 19.03 5.37 11.68
N HIS A 131 18.81 6.19 12.72
CA HIS A 131 18.55 7.63 12.58
C HIS A 131 19.66 8.42 11.86
N ASP A 132 20.89 7.90 11.84
CA ASP A 132 22.02 8.47 11.09
C ASP A 132 22.08 8.01 9.63
N GLY A 133 21.11 7.19 9.19
CA GLY A 133 21.00 6.66 7.84
C GLY A 133 21.69 5.31 7.62
N ALA A 134 22.48 4.81 8.60
CA ALA A 134 23.17 3.54 8.46
C ALA A 134 22.19 2.37 8.33
N VAL A 135 22.42 1.49 7.34
CA VAL A 135 21.64 0.26 7.16
C VAL A 135 21.91 -0.69 8.32
N VAL A 136 20.85 -1.30 8.84
CA VAL A 136 20.90 -2.32 9.91
C VAL A 136 20.45 -3.65 9.31
N ALA A 137 21.24 -4.70 9.51
CA ALA A 137 20.90 -6.02 9.01
C ALA A 137 19.66 -6.58 9.74
N ASP A 138 18.73 -7.20 9.00
CA ASP A 138 17.49 -7.77 9.57
C ASP A 138 17.73 -8.71 10.76
N ALA A 139 18.81 -9.49 10.73
CA ALA A 139 19.19 -10.42 11.80
C ALA A 139 19.58 -9.72 13.12
N GLU A 140 19.93 -8.44 13.08
CA GLU A 140 20.30 -7.63 14.23
C GLU A 140 19.10 -6.85 14.80
N VAL A 141 17.99 -6.78 14.06
CA VAL A 141 16.79 -6.06 14.46
C VAL A 141 15.94 -6.89 15.41
N ARG A 142 15.47 -6.27 16.49
CA ARG A 142 14.57 -6.91 17.48
C ARG A 142 13.37 -6.03 17.74
N LEU A 143 12.18 -6.60 17.63
CA LEU A 143 10.96 -5.95 18.09
C LEU A 143 10.91 -6.01 19.63
N VAL A 144 10.87 -4.83 20.27
CA VAL A 144 10.79 -4.70 21.73
C VAL A 144 9.50 -4.00 22.13
N ARG A 145 8.91 -4.39 23.26
CA ARG A 145 7.78 -3.66 23.85
C ARG A 145 8.32 -2.42 24.56
N LYS A 146 7.86 -1.22 24.20
CA LYS A 146 8.23 0.01 24.92
C LYS A 146 7.69 -0.08 26.36
N PRO A 147 8.48 0.27 27.39
CA PRO A 147 7.97 0.38 28.75
C PRO A 147 6.91 1.49 28.80
N VAL A 148 5.79 1.21 29.48
CA VAL A 148 4.74 2.21 29.71
C VAL A 148 5.35 3.30 30.61
N ARG A 149 5.44 4.54 30.11
CA ARG A 149 5.78 5.68 30.97
C ARG A 149 4.61 5.83 31.96
N ARG A 150 4.89 5.68 33.25
CA ARG A 150 3.95 6.01 34.33
C ARG A 150 3.67 7.50 34.35
#